data_AF-A0A919JBF1-F1
#
_entry.id   AF-A0A919JBF1-F1
#
_cell.length_a   1.000
_cell.length_b   1.000
_cell.length_c   1.000
_cell.angle_alpha   90.00
_cell.angle_beta   90.00
_cell.angle_gamma   90.00
#
_symmetry.space_group_name_H-M   'P 1'
#
loop_
_entity.id
_entity.type
_entity.pdbx_description
1 polymer ?
#
loop_
_entity_poly.entity_id
_entity_poly.type
_entity_poly.pdbx_seq_one_letter_code
_entity_poly.pdbx_strand_id
1 'polypeptide(L)'
;MKYAAPLLGTVGVVLFGMLRLAYVFFYQQLRATPQEVGYGYQDILAGQLVGTIELTLVLTGVLVAGKLLTRAVRHASAGRWGEATALPHPHDLRRLAQRSGITVLVFILLALPIFAYLFGKKATDYGETVRNAYLFSPALQLLAIQASPAKVSWTIPRQPGMIDLGSLNCLLYLGYANGIAVFYNVENHDSLRLPTNQIQMTLPKVEKVAHACL
;
A
#
# COMPACT_ATOMS: atom_id res chain seq x y z
N MET A 1 27.84 4.79 19.63
CA MET A 1 27.20 5.09 18.32
C MET A 1 27.75 4.28 17.14
N LYS A 2 28.82 3.46 17.28
CA LYS A 2 29.45 2.73 16.17
C LYS A 2 28.53 1.75 15.40
N TYR A 3 27.44 1.27 16.01
CA TYR A 3 26.51 0.33 15.40
C TYR A 3 25.21 0.94 14.86
N ALA A 4 24.99 2.25 15.01
CA ALA A 4 23.74 2.87 14.60
C ALA A 4 23.59 2.92 13.06
N ALA A 5 24.66 3.27 12.35
CA ALA A 5 24.68 3.32 10.89
C ALA A 5 24.41 1.96 10.22
N PRO A 6 25.11 0.85 10.58
CA PRO A 6 24.83 -0.45 9.96
C PRO A 6 23.42 -0.96 10.29
N LEU A 7 22.93 -0.74 11.52
CA LEU A 7 21.58 -1.12 11.90
C LEU A 7 20.52 -0.38 11.06
N LEU A 8 20.67 0.93 10.88
CA LEU A 8 19.76 1.73 10.06
C LEU A 8 19.77 1.26 8.60
N GLY A 9 20.95 0.92 8.07
CA GLY A 9 21.09 0.32 6.74
C GLY A 9 20.33 -1.01 6.62
N THR A 10 20.51 -1.93 7.58
CA THR A 10 19.79 -3.21 7.59
C THR A 10 18.28 -3.01 7.64
N VAL A 11 17.79 -2.11 8.51
CA VAL A 11 16.35 -1.79 8.61
C VAL A 11 15.82 -1.24 7.29
N GLY A 12 16.56 -0.33 6.64
CA GLY A 12 16.18 0.23 5.34
C GLY A 12 16.09 -0.83 4.24
N VAL A 13 17.05 -1.76 4.16
CA VAL A 13 17.04 -2.85 3.18
C VAL A 13 15.86 -3.79 3.42
N VAL A 14 15.61 -4.19 4.67
CA VAL A 14 14.48 -5.06 5.03
C VAL A 14 13.15 -4.38 4.69
N LEU A 15 13.00 -3.11 5.05
CA LEU A 15 11.80 -2.33 4.73
C LEU A 15 11.56 -2.25 3.22
N PHE A 16 12.59 -1.91 2.45
CA PHE A 16 12.50 -1.87 0.99
C PHE A 16 12.12 -3.23 0.40
N GLY A 17 12.75 -4.32 0.87
CA GLY A 17 12.44 -5.68 0.43
C GLY A 17 10.98 -6.07 0.68
N MET A 18 10.45 -5.75 1.87
CA MET A 18 9.06 -6.04 2.22
C MET A 18 8.06 -5.19 1.42
N LEU A 19 8.35 -3.91 1.20
CA LEU A 19 7.52 -3.06 0.35
C LEU A 19 7.48 -3.59 -1.09
N ARG A 20 8.65 -3.93 -1.65
CA ARG A 20 8.74 -4.53 -2.98
C ARG A 20 7.95 -5.84 -3.06
N LEU A 21 8.05 -6.69 -2.04
CA LEU A 21 7.29 -7.93 -1.97
C LEU A 21 5.77 -7.66 -1.96
N ALA A 22 5.32 -6.65 -1.21
CA ALA A 22 3.91 -6.26 -1.19
C ALA A 22 3.41 -5.83 -2.58
N TYR A 23 4.19 -5.02 -3.32
CA TYR A 23 3.83 -4.66 -4.71
C TYR A 23 3.75 -5.86 -5.63
N VAL A 24 4.69 -6.80 -5.51
CA VAL A 24 4.66 -8.04 -6.30
C VAL A 24 3.37 -8.80 -6.01
N PHE A 25 2.99 -8.98 -4.74
CA PHE A 25 1.74 -9.65 -4.40
C PHE A 25 0.50 -8.95 -4.95
N PHE A 26 0.45 -7.62 -4.99
CA PHE A 26 -0.66 -6.88 -5.59
C PHE A 26 -0.69 -7.05 -7.12
N TYR A 27 0.40 -6.74 -7.81
CA TYR A 27 0.44 -6.70 -9.28
C TYR A 27 0.47 -8.09 -9.94
N GLN A 28 0.96 -9.12 -9.24
CA GLN A 28 0.94 -10.49 -9.74
C GLN A 28 -0.50 -10.99 -9.94
N GLN A 29 -1.45 -10.60 -9.08
CA GLN A 29 -2.88 -10.93 -9.25
C GLN A 29 -3.48 -10.30 -10.53
N LEU A 30 -2.89 -9.18 -10.97
CA LEU A 30 -3.30 -8.42 -12.14
C LEU A 30 -2.43 -8.73 -13.38
N ARG A 31 -1.65 -9.83 -13.34
CA ARG A 31 -0.72 -10.26 -14.40
C ARG A 31 0.22 -9.16 -14.89
N ALA A 32 0.67 -8.30 -13.97
CA ALA A 32 1.59 -7.21 -14.22
C ALA A 32 2.76 -7.26 -13.23
N THR A 33 3.85 -6.60 -13.59
CA THR A 33 4.99 -6.37 -12.69
C THR A 33 4.99 -4.91 -12.21
N PRO A 34 5.51 -4.63 -11.00
CA PRO A 34 5.62 -3.24 -10.51
C PRO A 34 6.39 -2.31 -11.46
N GLN A 35 7.33 -2.84 -12.24
CA GLN A 35 8.12 -2.07 -13.19
C GLN A 35 7.32 -1.65 -14.42
N GLU A 36 6.44 -2.52 -14.94
CA GLU A 36 5.60 -2.21 -16.11
C GLU A 36 4.60 -1.07 -15.83
N VAL A 37 4.17 -0.92 -14.58
CA VAL A 37 3.18 0.10 -14.17
C VAL A 37 3.81 1.41 -13.71
N GLY A 38 5.14 1.52 -13.72
CA GLY A 38 5.86 2.76 -13.38
C GLY A 38 6.28 2.88 -11.92
N TYR A 39 6.17 1.83 -11.10
CA TYR A 39 6.74 1.83 -9.74
C TYR A 39 8.21 1.42 -9.80
N GLY A 40 9.04 2.42 -10.08
CA GLY A 40 10.49 2.31 -10.01
C GLY A 40 11.00 2.20 -8.57
N TYR A 41 12.30 1.92 -8.43
CA TYR A 41 12.97 1.86 -7.13
C TYR A 41 12.81 3.17 -6.34
N GLN A 42 12.95 4.31 -7.02
CA GLN A 42 12.97 5.64 -6.40
C GLN A 42 11.58 6.05 -5.89
N ASP A 43 10.52 5.79 -6.66
CA ASP A 43 9.15 6.15 -6.29
C ASP A 43 8.66 5.37 -5.07
N ILE A 44 8.99 4.08 -5.01
CA ILE A 44 8.70 3.21 -3.86
C ILE A 44 9.36 3.76 -2.60
N LEU A 45 10.64 4.15 -2.70
CA LEU A 45 11.41 4.62 -1.55
C LEU A 45 10.93 6.00 -1.05
N ALA A 46 10.67 6.94 -1.97
CA ALA A 46 10.32 8.31 -1.62
C ALA A 46 8.93 8.43 -1.00
N GLY A 47 7.93 7.75 -1.57
CA GLY A 47 6.54 7.87 -1.12
C GLY A 47 6.23 7.06 0.14
N GLN A 48 6.64 5.79 0.19
CA GLN A 48 6.16 4.88 1.24
C GLN A 48 7.00 4.84 2.50
N LEU A 49 8.28 5.22 2.42
CA LEU A 49 9.15 5.20 3.59
C LEU A 49 8.66 6.20 4.63
N VAL A 50 8.21 7.38 4.18
CA VAL A 50 7.61 8.41 5.06
C VAL A 50 6.34 7.86 5.72
N GLY A 51 5.40 7.33 4.92
CA GLY A 51 4.13 6.80 5.44
C GLY A 51 4.31 5.63 6.41
N THR A 52 5.28 4.74 6.16
CA THR A 52 5.56 3.60 7.04
C THR A 52 6.20 4.05 8.36
N ILE A 53 7.12 5.02 8.32
CA ILE A 53 7.73 5.58 9.52
C ILE A 53 6.68 6.31 10.35
N GLU A 54 5.87 7.16 9.73
CA GLU A 54 4.83 7.92 10.41
C GLU A 54 3.79 6.98 11.04
N LEU A 55 3.34 5.94 10.30
CA LEU A 55 2.47 4.91 10.85
C LEU A 55 3.12 4.21 12.06
N THR A 56 4.40 3.83 11.94
CA THR A 56 5.12 3.15 13.01
C THR A 56 5.18 4.03 14.27
N LEU A 57 5.46 5.33 14.12
CA LEU A 57 5.51 6.27 15.22
C LEU A 57 4.14 6.44 15.90
N VAL A 58 3.07 6.62 15.11
CA VAL A 58 1.70 6.77 15.62
C VAL A 58 1.28 5.51 16.40
N LEU A 59 1.41 4.33 15.80
CA LEU A 59 1.05 3.07 16.46
C LEU A 59 1.91 2.77 17.69
N THR A 60 3.19 3.14 17.66
CA THR A 60 4.07 3.06 18.85
C THR A 60 3.55 3.94 19.97
N GLY A 61 3.21 5.19 19.67
CA GLY A 61 2.61 6.13 20.62
C GLY A 61 1.33 5.58 21.24
N VAL A 62 0.43 5.05 20.42
CA VAL A 62 -0.83 4.41 20.86
C VAL A 62 -0.56 3.22 21.79
N LEU A 63 0.36 2.32 21.43
CA LEU A 63 0.70 1.17 22.28
C LEU A 63 1.37 1.57 23.59
N VAL A 64 2.25 2.57 23.57
CA VAL A 64 2.88 3.11 24.79
C VAL A 64 1.81 3.73 25.68
N ALA A 65 0.96 4.60 25.14
CA ALA A 65 -0.13 5.23 25.88
C ALA A 65 -1.09 4.20 26.47
N GLY A 66 -1.49 3.18 25.70
CA GLY A 66 -2.37 2.11 26.17
C GLY A 66 -1.73 1.28 27.31
N LYS A 67 -0.43 0.99 27.24
CA LYS A 67 0.29 0.30 28.33
C LYS A 67 0.39 1.16 29.59
N LEU A 68 0.58 2.47 29.45
CA LEU A 68 0.60 3.39 30.58
C LEU A 68 -0.79 3.52 31.21
N LEU A 69 -1.84 3.65 30.40
CA LEU A 69 -3.23 3.72 30.86
C LEU A 69 -3.65 2.45 31.59
N THR A 70 -3.37 1.27 31.04
CA THR A 70 -3.68 -0.02 31.68
C THR A 70 -2.93 -0.19 33.00
N ARG A 71 -1.68 0.30 33.08
CA ARG A 71 -0.94 0.35 34.35
C ARG A 71 -1.61 1.29 35.35
N ALA A 72 -1.94 2.52 34.96
CA ALA A 72 -2.60 3.50 35.82
C ALA A 72 -3.95 2.98 36.36
N VAL A 73 -4.79 2.40 35.51
CA VAL A 73 -6.08 1.80 35.90
C VAL A 73 -5.88 0.67 36.91
N ARG A 74 -4.88 -0.21 36.72
CA ARG A 74 -4.57 -1.30 37.65
C ARG A 74 -4.10 -0.80 39.03
N HIS A 75 -3.34 0.29 39.08
CA HIS A 75 -2.92 0.88 40.36
C HIS A 75 -4.09 1.60 41.06
N ALA A 76 -4.92 2.32 40.31
CA ALA A 76 -6.12 2.99 40.83
C ALA A 76 -7.13 1.98 41.39
N SER A 77 -7.38 0.87 40.69
CA SER A 77 -8.27 -0.20 41.16
C SER A 77 -7.74 -0.92 42.40
N ALA A 78 -6.42 -0.89 42.63
CA ALA A 78 -5.79 -1.43 43.83
C ALA A 78 -5.73 -0.43 45.00
N GLY A 79 -6.39 0.73 44.90
CA GLY A 79 -6.37 1.78 45.93
C GLY A 79 -5.07 2.58 46.02
N ARG A 80 -4.11 2.36 45.11
CA ARG A 80 -2.79 3.00 45.10
C ARG A 80 -2.76 4.22 44.18
N TRP A 81 -3.62 5.20 44.47
CA TRP A 81 -3.76 6.41 43.64
C TRP A 81 -2.47 7.23 43.51
N GLY A 82 -1.62 7.25 44.54
CA GLY A 82 -0.32 7.92 44.51
C GLY A 82 0.66 7.30 43.51
N GLU A 83 0.62 5.97 43.33
CA GLU A 83 1.45 5.28 42.33
C GLU A 83 0.88 5.36 40.92
N ALA A 84 -0.44 5.55 40.79
CA ALA A 84 -1.11 5.60 39.49
C ALA A 84 -0.73 6.83 38.67
N THR A 85 -0.36 7.94 39.32
CA THR A 85 0.03 9.21 38.68
C THR A 85 1.55 9.38 38.57
N ALA A 86 2.34 8.52 39.20
CA ALA A 86 3.78 8.58 39.13
C ALA A 86 4.25 8.26 37.70
N LEU A 87 4.89 9.23 37.05
CA LEU A 87 5.48 9.03 35.73
C LEU A 87 6.58 7.97 35.80
N PRO A 88 6.63 7.02 34.84
CA PRO A 88 7.68 6.03 34.80
C PRO A 88 9.04 6.71 34.63
N HIS A 89 10.07 6.11 35.22
CA HIS A 89 11.44 6.58 35.07
C HIS A 89 11.82 6.63 33.56
N PRO A 90 12.56 7.65 33.09
CA PRO A 90 12.83 7.85 31.66
C PRO A 90 13.49 6.65 30.99
N HIS A 91 14.30 5.88 31.72
CA HIS A 91 14.91 4.66 31.23
C HIS A 91 13.86 3.57 30.91
N ASP A 92 12.86 3.40 31.76
CA ASP A 92 11.78 2.43 31.56
C ASP A 92 10.88 2.84 30.40
N LEU A 93 10.58 4.14 30.29
CA LEU A 93 9.81 4.68 29.18
C LEU A 93 10.53 4.45 27.85
N ARG A 94 11.84 4.70 27.78
CA ARG A 94 12.65 4.45 26.58
C ARG A 94 12.65 2.97 26.21
N ARG A 95 12.83 2.07 27.17
CA ARG A 95 12.80 0.61 26.95
C ARG A 95 11.43 0.13 26.46
N LEU A 96 10.35 0.70 27.01
CA LEU A 96 8.99 0.42 26.61
C LEU A 96 8.72 0.90 25.18
N ALA A 97 9.10 2.15 24.86
CA ALA A 97 8.94 2.73 23.53
C ALA A 97 9.72 1.95 22.48
N GLN A 98 10.97 1.57 22.76
CA GLN A 98 11.78 0.77 21.84
C GLN A 98 11.16 -0.61 21.58
N ARG A 99 10.70 -1.31 22.62
CA ARG A 99 10.04 -2.62 22.46
C ARG A 99 8.75 -2.50 21.65
N SER A 100 7.90 -1.53 21.99
CA SER A 100 6.66 -1.28 21.26
C SER A 100 6.94 -0.90 19.81
N GLY A 101 7.95 -0.06 19.54
CA GLY A 101 8.34 0.33 18.19
C GLY A 101 8.84 -0.83 17.35
N ILE A 102 9.67 -1.71 17.91
CA ILE A 102 10.11 -2.93 17.21
C ILE A 102 8.91 -3.85 16.93
N THR A 103 8.04 -4.08 17.92
CA THR A 103 6.85 -4.92 17.73
C THR A 103 5.93 -4.37 16.64
N VAL A 104 5.67 -3.06 16.64
CA VAL A 104 4.84 -2.39 15.62
C VAL A 104 5.48 -2.49 14.25
N LEU A 105 6.78 -2.20 14.14
CA LEU A 105 7.50 -2.27 12.88
C LEU A 105 7.43 -3.68 12.27
N VAL A 106 7.72 -4.71 13.07
CA VAL A 106 7.61 -6.11 12.63
C VAL A 106 6.18 -6.45 12.19
N PHE A 107 5.18 -6.02 12.96
CA PHE A 107 3.78 -6.24 12.61
C PHE A 107 3.40 -5.59 11.27
N ILE A 108 3.77 -4.32 11.06
CA ILE A 108 3.51 -3.60 9.81
C ILE A 108 4.19 -4.32 8.63
N LEU A 109 5.48 -4.66 8.78
CA LEU A 109 6.25 -5.32 7.72
C LEU A 109 5.61 -6.66 7.28
N LEU A 110 5.05 -7.42 8.22
CA LEU A 110 4.35 -8.67 7.92
C LEU A 110 2.94 -8.45 7.35
N ALA A 111 2.24 -7.40 7.80
CA ALA A 111 0.87 -7.13 7.37
C ALA A 111 0.79 -6.52 5.96
N LEU A 112 1.78 -5.73 5.53
CA LEU A 112 1.82 -5.08 4.22
C LEU A 112 1.60 -6.03 3.03
N PRO A 113 2.35 -7.14 2.86
CA PRO A 113 2.12 -8.06 1.75
C PRO A 113 0.76 -8.74 1.80
N ILE A 114 0.24 -9.03 3.00
CA ILE A 114 -1.10 -9.61 3.18
C ILE A 114 -2.16 -8.61 2.69
N PHE A 115 -2.08 -7.35 3.13
CA PHE A 115 -3.01 -6.32 2.67
C PHE A 115 -2.92 -6.09 1.17
N ALA A 116 -1.70 -6.04 0.61
CA ALA A 116 -1.50 -5.88 -0.82
C ALA A 116 -2.11 -7.03 -1.63
N TYR A 117 -1.96 -8.28 -1.18
CA TYR A 117 -2.63 -9.43 -1.76
C TYR A 117 -4.16 -9.31 -1.69
N LEU A 118 -4.72 -8.92 -0.55
CA LEU A 118 -6.16 -8.75 -0.38
C LEU A 118 -6.73 -7.64 -1.28
N PHE A 119 -6.02 -6.51 -1.42
CA PHE A 119 -6.41 -5.45 -2.34
C PHE A 119 -6.29 -5.88 -3.81
N GLY A 120 -5.25 -6.63 -4.16
CA GLY A 120 -5.08 -7.19 -5.51
C GLY A 120 -6.23 -8.13 -5.85
N LYS A 121 -6.59 -9.03 -4.92
CA LYS A 121 -7.74 -9.92 -5.07
C LYS A 121 -9.05 -9.16 -5.23
N LYS A 122 -9.26 -8.07 -4.49
CA LYS A 122 -10.47 -7.23 -4.66
C LYS A 122 -10.53 -6.56 -6.03
N ALA A 123 -9.40 -6.06 -6.52
CA ALA A 123 -9.32 -5.48 -7.86
C ALA A 123 -9.58 -6.55 -8.94
N THR A 124 -9.01 -7.75 -8.79
CA THR A 124 -9.18 -8.86 -9.72
C THR A 124 -10.59 -9.46 -9.71
N ASP A 125 -11.15 -9.77 -8.54
CA ASP A 125 -12.41 -10.51 -8.41
C ASP A 125 -13.65 -9.61 -8.51
N TYR A 126 -13.52 -8.31 -8.17
CA TYR A 126 -14.65 -7.38 -8.13
C TYR A 126 -14.49 -6.15 -9.00
N GLY A 127 -13.35 -5.99 -9.68
CA GLY A 127 -13.03 -4.80 -10.45
C GLY A 127 -13.10 -3.51 -9.62
N GLU A 128 -12.79 -3.61 -8.32
CA GLU A 128 -12.81 -2.48 -7.39
C GLU A 128 -11.67 -1.51 -7.67
N THR A 129 -11.98 -0.22 -7.57
CA THR A 129 -10.98 0.84 -7.64
C THR A 129 -10.11 0.76 -6.41
N VAL A 130 -8.83 0.49 -6.63
CA VAL A 130 -7.80 0.62 -5.61
C VAL A 130 -6.96 1.82 -5.98
N ARG A 131 -6.95 2.86 -5.15
CA ARG A 131 -6.10 4.04 -5.31
C ARG A 131 -5.47 4.33 -3.99
N ASN A 132 -4.17 4.08 -3.86
CA ASN A 132 -3.35 4.37 -2.69
C ASN A 132 -4.01 3.89 -1.39
N ALA A 133 -3.51 2.81 -0.77
CA ALA A 133 -4.07 2.39 0.51
C ALA A 133 -3.77 3.45 1.58
N TYR A 134 -4.79 4.20 2.02
CA TYR A 134 -4.70 5.17 3.12
C TYR A 134 -5.24 4.53 4.40
N LEU A 135 -4.54 4.68 5.53
CA LEU A 135 -5.06 4.23 6.82
C LEU A 135 -6.05 5.23 7.43
N PHE A 136 -5.78 6.52 7.24
CA PHE A 136 -6.61 7.63 7.70
C PHE A 136 -6.61 8.68 6.57
N SER A 137 -7.74 8.81 5.87
CA SER A 137 -7.87 9.79 4.79
C SER A 137 -7.71 11.21 5.34
N PRO A 138 -6.84 12.08 4.79
CA PRO A 138 -5.93 11.89 3.64
C PRO A 138 -4.42 11.73 4.00
N ALA A 139 -4.06 11.53 5.26
CA ALA A 139 -2.71 11.82 5.75
C ALA A 139 -1.67 10.71 5.52
N LEU A 140 -2.06 9.43 5.61
CA LEU A 140 -1.10 8.32 5.73
C LEU A 140 -1.21 7.31 4.58
N GLN A 141 -0.40 7.50 3.54
CA GLN A 141 -0.27 6.56 2.41
C GLN A 141 0.57 5.33 2.82
N LEU A 142 -0.07 4.17 2.93
CA LEU A 142 0.58 2.90 3.26
C LEU A 142 1.15 2.22 2.02
N LEU A 143 0.33 2.06 0.99
CA LEU A 143 0.68 1.39 -0.26
C LEU A 143 0.37 2.29 -1.45
N ALA A 144 1.38 2.61 -2.26
CA ALA A 144 1.18 3.34 -3.52
C ALA A 144 0.77 2.35 -4.63
N ILE A 145 -0.33 1.63 -4.40
CA ILE A 145 -0.89 0.69 -5.37
C ILE A 145 -2.07 1.34 -6.10
N GLN A 146 -2.23 1.02 -7.37
CA GLN A 146 -3.31 1.54 -8.18
C GLN A 146 -3.89 0.48 -9.12
N ALA A 147 -5.22 0.45 -9.16
CA ALA A 147 -6.05 -0.17 -10.17
C ALA A 147 -7.32 0.71 -10.28
N SER A 148 -7.49 1.41 -11.40
CA SER A 148 -8.62 2.34 -11.59
C SER A 148 -9.38 2.02 -12.85
N PRO A 149 -10.73 1.96 -12.81
CA PRO A 149 -11.54 1.77 -14.01
C PRO A 149 -11.16 2.76 -15.10
N ALA A 150 -11.03 2.26 -16.32
CA ALA A 150 -10.59 3.02 -17.48
C ALA A 150 -11.41 2.65 -18.71
N LYS A 151 -11.67 3.65 -19.55
CA LYS A 151 -12.16 3.47 -20.91
C LYS A 151 -11.06 3.82 -21.87
N VAL A 152 -10.81 2.96 -22.86
CA VAL A 152 -9.72 3.13 -23.81
C VAL A 152 -10.27 3.04 -25.24
N SER A 153 -9.83 3.93 -26.10
CA SER A 153 -10.10 3.90 -27.55
C SER A 153 -8.81 4.12 -28.33
N TRP A 154 -8.74 3.59 -29.54
CA TRP A 154 -7.63 3.87 -30.45
C TRP A 154 -7.70 5.33 -30.94
N THR A 155 -6.57 6.02 -30.99
CA THR A 155 -6.45 7.35 -31.64
C THR A 155 -6.17 7.23 -33.13
N ILE A 156 -5.71 6.05 -33.56
CA ILE A 156 -5.44 5.72 -34.97
C ILE A 156 -6.60 4.94 -35.58
N PRO A 157 -6.80 5.02 -36.92
CA PRO A 157 -7.78 4.18 -37.60
C PRO A 157 -7.53 2.69 -37.32
N ARG A 158 -8.60 1.96 -37.00
CA ARG A 158 -8.54 0.54 -36.67
C ARG A 158 -8.04 -0.26 -37.89
N GLN A 159 -6.96 -1.03 -37.71
CA GLN A 159 -6.43 -1.95 -38.72
C GLN A 159 -6.99 -3.36 -38.50
N PRO A 160 -7.12 -4.17 -39.55
CA PRO A 160 -7.50 -5.58 -39.42
C PRO A 160 -6.54 -6.31 -38.46
N GLY A 161 -7.11 -7.08 -37.52
CA GLY A 161 -6.34 -7.82 -36.50
C GLY A 161 -6.08 -7.06 -35.20
N MET A 162 -6.38 -5.76 -35.12
CA MET A 162 -6.37 -5.06 -33.84
C MET A 162 -7.56 -5.44 -32.95
N ILE A 163 -7.28 -5.56 -31.65
CA ILE A 163 -8.29 -5.76 -30.61
C ILE A 163 -9.27 -4.57 -30.63
N ASP A 164 -10.55 -4.86 -30.50
CA ASP A 164 -11.58 -3.85 -30.35
C ASP A 164 -11.56 -3.26 -28.94
N LEU A 165 -10.85 -2.15 -28.73
CA LEU A 165 -10.83 -1.52 -27.40
C LEU A 165 -12.20 -0.98 -26.99
N GLY A 166 -13.09 -0.68 -27.95
CA GLY A 166 -14.42 -0.14 -27.68
C GLY A 166 -15.38 -1.16 -27.06
N SER A 167 -15.14 -2.47 -27.27
CA SER A 167 -15.94 -3.53 -26.64
C SER A 167 -15.47 -3.86 -25.22
N LEU A 168 -14.25 -3.45 -24.84
CA LEU A 168 -13.66 -3.72 -23.54
C LEU A 168 -14.14 -2.72 -22.48
N ASN A 169 -15.27 -3.02 -21.85
CA ASN A 169 -15.87 -2.16 -20.82
C ASN A 169 -15.34 -2.42 -19.40
N CYS A 170 -14.52 -3.46 -19.23
CA CYS A 170 -14.11 -4.01 -17.94
C CYS A 170 -12.62 -3.82 -17.66
N LEU A 171 -12.05 -2.69 -18.09
CA LEU A 171 -10.62 -2.39 -17.94
C LEU A 171 -10.31 -1.63 -16.65
N LEU A 172 -9.28 -2.10 -15.95
CA LEU A 172 -8.60 -1.37 -14.88
C LEU A 172 -7.24 -0.88 -15.38
N TYR A 173 -7.03 0.42 -15.37
CA TYR A 173 -5.71 1.03 -15.55
C TYR A 173 -4.84 0.80 -14.32
N LEU A 174 -3.66 0.22 -14.52
CA LEU A 174 -2.72 -0.13 -13.46
C LEU A 174 -1.57 0.87 -13.32
N GLY A 175 -1.20 1.53 -14.42
CA GLY A 175 -0.09 2.47 -14.48
C GLY A 175 0.54 2.56 -15.87
N TYR A 176 1.68 3.25 -15.97
CA TYR A 176 2.42 3.40 -17.22
C TYR A 176 3.92 3.45 -16.99
N ALA A 177 4.69 2.87 -17.90
CA ALA A 177 6.14 2.96 -17.93
C ALA A 177 6.65 2.88 -19.36
N ASN A 178 7.71 3.62 -19.69
CA ASN A 178 8.39 3.55 -20.99
C ASN A 178 7.42 3.74 -22.20
N GLY A 179 6.43 4.61 -22.06
CA GLY A 179 5.43 4.88 -23.10
C GLY A 179 4.37 3.78 -23.28
N ILE A 180 4.36 2.75 -22.43
CA ILE A 180 3.37 1.66 -22.43
C ILE A 180 2.44 1.84 -21.24
N ALA A 181 1.13 1.90 -21.49
CA ALA A 181 0.12 1.84 -20.46
C ALA A 181 -0.30 0.38 -20.24
N VAL A 182 -0.47 0.01 -18.97
CA VAL A 182 -0.85 -1.34 -18.56
C VAL A 182 -2.27 -1.32 -18.04
N PHE A 183 -3.08 -2.22 -18.60
CA PHE A 183 -4.46 -2.42 -18.22
C PHE A 183 -4.67 -3.86 -17.80
N TYR A 184 -5.67 -4.08 -16.95
CA TYR A 184 -6.17 -5.40 -16.59
C TYR A 184 -7.62 -5.51 -17.04
N ASN A 185 -7.96 -6.52 -17.82
CA ASN A 185 -9.33 -6.82 -18.17
C ASN A 185 -9.91 -7.81 -17.15
N VAL A 186 -10.91 -7.35 -16.40
CA VAL A 186 -11.55 -8.12 -15.33
C VAL A 186 -12.30 -9.33 -15.90
N GLU A 187 -12.89 -9.20 -17.09
CA GLU A 187 -13.74 -10.25 -17.69
C GLU A 187 -12.97 -11.51 -18.09
N ASN A 188 -11.77 -11.35 -18.68
CA ASN A 188 -10.95 -12.47 -19.14
C ASN A 188 -9.71 -12.72 -18.27
N HIS A 189 -9.54 -11.93 -17.21
CA HIS A 189 -8.39 -11.96 -16.30
C HIS A 189 -7.02 -11.78 -16.99
N ASP A 190 -6.95 -11.06 -18.10
CA ASP A 190 -5.72 -10.78 -18.85
C ASP A 190 -5.23 -9.34 -18.69
N SER A 191 -3.91 -9.16 -18.80
CA SER A 191 -3.30 -7.83 -18.84
C SER A 191 -2.97 -7.40 -20.27
N LEU A 192 -3.34 -6.16 -20.59
CA LEU A 192 -3.11 -5.53 -21.90
C LEU A 192 -2.04 -4.46 -21.76
N ARG A 193 -1.12 -4.43 -22.72
CA ARG A 193 0.00 -3.48 -22.80
C ARG A 193 -0.17 -2.68 -24.07
N LEU A 194 -0.49 -1.39 -23.94
CA LEU A 194 -0.85 -0.55 -25.08
C LEU A 194 0.09 0.66 -25.18
N PRO A 195 0.62 0.98 -26.37
CA PRO A 195 1.40 2.20 -26.57
C PRO A 195 0.54 3.45 -26.30
N THR A 196 0.98 4.29 -25.36
CA THR A 196 0.25 5.50 -24.93
C THR A 196 0.00 6.51 -26.05
N ASN A 197 0.85 6.53 -27.09
CA ASN A 197 0.69 7.39 -28.25
C ASN A 197 -0.37 6.91 -29.26
N GLN A 198 -0.89 5.69 -29.11
CA GLN A 198 -1.91 5.10 -29.98
C GLN A 198 -3.30 5.02 -29.34
N ILE A 199 -3.42 5.43 -28.07
CA ILE A 199 -4.66 5.29 -27.31
C ILE A 199 -5.09 6.61 -26.68
N GLN A 200 -6.39 6.78 -26.55
CA GLN A 200 -7.00 7.79 -25.71
C GLN A 200 -7.62 7.06 -24.52
N MET A 201 -7.29 7.51 -23.31
CA MET A 201 -7.78 6.91 -22.06
C MET A 201 -8.60 7.93 -21.28
N THR A 202 -9.75 7.50 -20.76
CA THR A 202 -10.55 8.25 -19.80
C THR A 202 -10.69 7.45 -18.51
N LEU A 203 -10.42 8.09 -17.37
CA LEU A 203 -10.57 7.52 -16.03
C LEU A 203 -11.87 8.01 -15.39
N PRO A 204 -13.00 7.30 -15.54
CA PRO A 204 -14.24 7.67 -14.87
C PRO A 204 -14.04 7.73 -13.34
N LYS A 205 -14.70 8.69 -12.69
CA LYS A 205 -14.78 8.76 -11.23
C LYS A 205 -15.84 7.77 -10.72
N VAL A 206 -15.56 6.48 -10.83
CA VAL A 206 -16.41 5.39 -10.34
C VAL A 206 -15.63 4.53 -9.36
N GLU A 207 -16.31 3.98 -8.36
CA GLU A 207 -15.68 3.13 -7.34
C GLU A 207 -15.42 1.71 -7.85
N LYS A 208 -16.23 1.21 -8.80
CA LYS A 208 -16.11 -0.14 -9.36
C LYS A 208 -16.40 -0.12 -10.86
N VAL A 209 -15.92 -1.15 -11.57
CA VAL A 209 -16.40 -1.45 -12.94
C VAL A 209 -17.88 -1.83 -12.92
N ALA A 210 -18.53 -1.83 -14.09
CA ALA A 210 -19.93 -2.21 -14.20
C ALA A 210 -20.16 -3.66 -13.73
N HIS A 211 -21.28 -3.93 -13.05
CA HIS A 211 -21.63 -5.27 -12.56
C HIS A 211 -21.67 -6.36 -13.64
N ALA A 212 -21.87 -5.99 -14.90
CA ALA A 212 -21.84 -6.92 -16.03
C ALA A 212 -20.44 -7.51 -16.31
N CYS A 213 -19.40 -7.03 -15.63
CA CYS A 213 -18.01 -7.47 -15.76
C CYS A 213 -17.62 -8.60 -14.78
N LEU A 214 -18.55 -9.08 -13.93
CA LEU A 214 -18.30 -10.03 -12.83
C LEU A 214 -19.02 -11.35 -13.04
#